data_AF-A0A9W8QT01-F1
#
_entry.id   AF-A0A9W8QT01-F1
#
_cell.length_a   1.000
_cell.length_b   1.000
_cell.length_c   1.000
_cell.angle_alpha   90.00
_cell.angle_beta   90.00
_cell.angle_gamma   90.00
#
_symmetry.space_group_name_H-M   'P 1'
#
loop_
_entity.id
_entity.type
_entity.pdbx_description
1 polymer ?
#
loop_
_entity_poly.entity_id
_entity_poly.type
_entity_poly.pdbx_seq_one_letter_code
_entity_poly.pdbx_strand_id
1 'polypeptide(L)'
;MLKVCKLSREVFLLDVVAAEVKPGVTTDYLDKVCHKACLGRNSYFSPLNYRNFLKSLYTLPNDIVCHGIPDHRVMLNGDILSLDISIHQGFYLADLKETYYVGDKAKAAPENLRLIEMTRQCLKAAMEIVRPGLPIREFGEVIEKMATARGCSVVSTWCGHGINTNSHPTPWIPH
;
A
#
# COMPACT_ATOMS: atom_id res chain seq x y z
N MET A 1 -17.84 -4.04 -3.80
CA MET A 1 -16.47 -3.99 -4.36
C MET A 1 -16.18 -2.71 -5.14
N LEU A 2 -16.66 -2.51 -6.38
CA LEU A 2 -16.25 -1.36 -7.21
C LEU A 2 -16.35 0.01 -6.52
N LYS A 3 -17.46 0.28 -5.82
CA LYS A 3 -17.67 1.54 -5.09
C LYS A 3 -16.62 1.77 -4.00
N VAL A 4 -16.36 0.75 -3.18
CA VAL A 4 -15.40 0.84 -2.07
C VAL A 4 -13.96 0.93 -2.59
N CYS A 5 -13.62 0.23 -3.68
CA CYS A 5 -12.30 0.34 -4.32
C CYS A 5 -12.06 1.73 -4.90
N LYS A 6 -13.06 2.30 -5.59
CA LYS A 6 -12.99 3.67 -6.13
C LYS A 6 -12.80 4.69 -5.01
N LEU A 7 -13.57 4.56 -3.94
CA LEU A 7 -13.47 5.41 -2.76
C LEU A 7 -12.08 5.32 -2.12
N SER A 8 -11.55 4.10 -1.94
CA SER A 8 -10.21 3.88 -1.38
C SER A 8 -9.12 4.54 -2.22
N ARG A 9 -9.24 4.43 -3.54
CA ARG A 9 -8.26 4.94 -4.51
C ARG A 9 -8.25 6.46 -4.59
N GLU A 10 -9.38 7.02 -5.01
CA GLU A 10 -9.49 8.45 -5.30
C GLU A 10 -9.41 9.20 -3.98
N VAL A 11 -10.27 8.83 -3.05
CA VAL A 11 -10.61 9.72 -1.96
C VAL A 11 -9.72 9.55 -0.73
N PHE A 12 -9.14 8.37 -0.51
CA PHE A 12 -8.31 8.11 0.67
C PHE A 12 -6.83 8.17 0.36
N LEU A 13 -6.37 7.32 -0.56
CA LEU A 13 -4.95 7.21 -0.85
C LEU A 13 -4.45 8.44 -1.60
N LEU A 14 -5.00 8.72 -2.78
CA LEU A 14 -4.48 9.74 -3.69
C LEU A 14 -4.83 11.17 -3.27
N ASP A 15 -6.10 11.46 -3.01
CA ASP A 15 -6.53 12.86 -2.85
C ASP A 15 -6.29 13.42 -1.44
N VAL A 16 -6.22 12.57 -0.42
CA VAL A 16 -6.20 13.02 0.99
C VAL A 16 -4.89 12.72 1.68
N VAL A 17 -4.47 11.46 1.75
CA VAL A 17 -3.27 11.11 2.53
C VAL A 17 -2.00 11.40 1.73
N ALA A 18 -1.94 11.03 0.44
CA ALA A 18 -0.78 11.29 -0.40
C ALA A 18 -0.50 12.78 -0.59
N ALA A 19 -1.53 13.63 -0.65
CA ALA A 19 -1.41 15.09 -0.78
C ALA A 19 -0.69 15.74 0.43
N GLU A 20 -0.73 15.09 1.60
CA GLU A 20 -0.10 15.56 2.82
C GLU A 20 1.32 15.03 3.03
N VAL A 21 1.82 14.15 2.14
CA VAL A 21 3.18 13.60 2.22
C VAL A 21 4.20 14.66 1.85
N LYS A 22 4.86 15.22 2.87
CA LYS A 22 5.92 16.23 2.72
C LYS A 22 6.93 16.13 3.87
N PRO A 23 8.17 16.60 3.67
CA PRO A 23 9.14 16.67 4.77
C PRO A 23 8.59 17.43 5.97
N GLY A 24 8.86 16.93 7.18
CA GLY A 24 8.43 17.55 8.44
C GLY A 24 7.10 17.04 9.01
N VAL A 25 6.31 16.26 8.26
CA VAL A 25 5.10 15.62 8.81
C VAL A 25 5.42 14.36 9.58
N THR A 26 4.60 14.03 10.56
CA THR A 26 4.68 12.73 11.26
C THR A 26 3.77 11.70 10.60
N THR A 27 4.10 10.42 10.74
CA THR A 27 3.23 9.34 10.28
C THR A 27 1.91 9.33 11.06
N ASP A 28 1.91 9.67 12.36
CA ASP A 28 0.70 9.87 13.17
C ASP A 28 -0.19 11.03 12.67
N TYR A 29 0.40 12.08 12.09
CA TYR A 29 -0.39 13.13 11.43
C TYR A 29 -1.12 12.58 10.19
N LEU A 30 -0.43 11.79 9.36
CA LEU A 30 -1.04 11.16 8.18
C LEU A 30 -2.17 10.18 8.57
N ASP A 31 -1.98 9.43 9.66
CA ASP A 31 -3.03 8.59 10.25
C ASP A 31 -4.26 9.40 10.66
N LYS A 32 -4.08 10.52 11.37
CA LYS A 32 -5.19 11.42 11.76
C LYS A 32 -5.93 11.98 10.55
N VAL A 33 -5.20 12.35 9.49
CA VAL A 33 -5.78 12.84 8.23
C VAL A 33 -6.63 11.73 7.58
N CYS A 34 -6.11 10.50 7.51
CA CYS A 34 -6.84 9.35 7.01
C CYS A 34 -8.10 9.05 7.84
N HIS A 35 -7.95 9.01 9.18
CA HIS A 35 -9.04 8.75 10.10
C HIS A 35 -10.19 9.76 9.95
N LYS A 36 -9.88 11.06 9.90
CA LYS A 36 -10.87 12.11 9.72
C LYS A 36 -11.60 11.99 8.38
N ALA A 37 -10.89 11.60 7.33
CA ALA A 37 -11.49 11.37 6.02
C ALA A 37 -12.44 10.18 6.02
N CYS A 38 -12.18 9.15 6.85
CA CYS A 38 -13.00 7.95 6.97
C CYS A 38 -14.33 8.29 7.62
N LEU A 39 -14.27 8.99 8.76
CA LEU A 39 -15.44 9.43 9.51
C LEU A 39 -16.41 10.26 8.67
N GLY A 40 -15.91 11.18 7.84
CA GLY A 40 -16.74 12.03 6.99
C GLY A 40 -17.49 11.30 5.86
N ARG A 41 -17.22 10.01 5.63
CA ARG A 41 -17.69 9.26 4.45
C ARG A 41 -18.44 7.97 4.79
N ASN A 42 -18.80 7.80 6.07
CA ASN A 42 -19.42 6.56 6.57
C ASN A 42 -18.61 5.31 6.18
N SER A 43 -17.29 5.46 6.16
CA SER A 43 -16.34 4.39 5.92
C SER A 43 -15.56 4.16 7.20
N TYR A 44 -15.32 2.88 7.51
CA TYR A 44 -14.53 2.50 8.67
C TYR A 44 -13.24 1.88 8.19
N PHE A 45 -12.15 2.12 8.91
CA PHE A 45 -10.89 1.45 8.60
C PHE A 45 -11.01 -0.02 9.02
N SER A 46 -10.75 -0.93 8.08
CA SER A 46 -10.91 -2.37 8.32
C SER A 46 -10.00 -2.87 9.45
N PRO A 47 -8.73 -2.39 9.56
CA PRO A 47 -7.87 -2.76 10.68
C PRO A 47 -8.17 -2.09 12.03
N LEU A 48 -9.07 -1.10 12.13
CA LEU A 48 -9.35 -0.47 13.42
C LEU A 48 -10.02 -1.49 14.34
N ASN A 49 -9.34 -1.87 15.42
CA ASN A 49 -9.69 -2.97 16.32
C ASN A 49 -9.53 -4.40 15.74
N TYR A 50 -8.98 -4.54 14.52
CA TYR A 50 -8.50 -5.83 14.03
C TYR A 50 -7.24 -6.21 14.81
N ARG A 51 -7.33 -7.21 15.69
CA ARG A 51 -6.23 -7.65 16.58
C ARG A 51 -5.64 -6.52 17.45
N ASN A 52 -6.48 -5.62 17.97
CA ASN A 52 -6.08 -4.46 18.79
C ASN A 52 -5.24 -3.39 18.05
N PHE A 53 -5.26 -3.35 16.72
CA PHE A 53 -4.63 -2.27 15.98
C PHE A 53 -5.45 -0.97 16.12
N LEU A 54 -4.84 0.06 16.69
CA LEU A 54 -5.50 1.30 17.10
C LEU A 54 -5.41 2.43 16.06
N LYS A 55 -4.79 2.17 14.91
CA LYS A 55 -4.54 3.16 13.87
C LYS A 55 -5.43 2.90 12.65
N SER A 56 -5.57 3.93 11.83
CA SER A 56 -6.44 4.00 10.66
C SER A 56 -5.69 3.91 9.33
N LEU A 57 -4.38 3.63 9.36
CA LEU A 57 -3.48 3.56 8.23
C LEU A 57 -2.23 2.77 8.64
N TYR A 58 -1.62 2.03 7.71
CA TYR A 58 -0.24 1.57 7.89
C TYR A 58 0.72 2.51 7.15
N THR A 59 1.77 2.93 7.83
CA THR A 59 2.82 3.81 7.30
C THR A 59 4.16 3.11 7.36
N LEU A 60 4.81 2.96 6.21
CA LEU A 60 5.99 2.13 6.08
C LEU A 60 7.15 2.95 5.50
N PRO A 61 7.88 3.68 6.36
CA PRO A 61 9.02 4.47 5.93
C PRO A 61 10.23 3.58 5.64
N ASN A 62 10.92 3.84 4.52
CA ASN A 62 12.20 3.25 4.14
C ASN A 62 12.25 1.71 4.19
N ASP A 63 12.90 1.14 5.20
CA ASP A 63 13.20 -0.28 5.37
C ASP A 63 12.02 -1.09 5.92
N ILE A 64 10.95 -0.43 6.35
CA ILE A 64 9.75 -1.10 6.83
C ILE A 64 8.97 -1.71 5.65
N VAL A 65 8.85 -3.04 5.63
CA VAL A 65 8.30 -3.79 4.50
C VAL A 65 6.76 -3.82 4.49
N CYS A 66 6.16 -4.26 5.60
CA CYS A 66 4.71 -4.42 5.78
C CYS A 66 4.31 -4.02 7.23
N HIS A 67 3.04 -3.62 7.42
CA HIS A 67 2.42 -3.36 8.73
C HIS A 67 3.12 -2.36 9.67
N GLY A 68 3.73 -1.30 9.11
CA GLY A 68 4.30 -0.23 9.93
C GLY A 68 3.22 0.56 10.67
N ILE A 69 3.43 0.79 11.98
CA ILE A 69 2.48 1.50 12.84
C ILE A 69 2.78 3.01 12.78
N PRO A 70 1.80 3.86 12.47
CA PRO A 70 1.96 5.32 12.57
C PRO A 70 2.37 5.78 13.97
N ASP A 71 3.38 6.65 14.03
CA ASP A 71 4.02 7.12 15.25
C ASP A 71 4.49 8.58 15.12
N HIS A 72 5.30 9.05 16.08
CA HIS A 72 5.82 10.41 16.10
C HIS A 72 7.05 10.62 15.20
N ARG A 73 7.44 9.64 14.37
CA ARG A 73 8.56 9.78 13.44
C ARG A 73 8.28 10.89 12.44
N VAL A 74 9.18 11.86 12.37
CA VAL A 74 9.14 12.94 11.39
C VAL A 74 9.75 12.46 10.08
N MET A 75 9.02 12.64 8.98
CA MET A 75 9.47 12.28 7.64
C MET A 75 10.49 13.30 7.12
N LEU A 76 11.62 12.82 6.59
CA LEU A 76 12.73 13.65 6.14
C LEU A 76 12.76 13.77 4.62
N ASN A 77 13.35 14.86 4.12
CA ASN A 77 13.58 15.03 2.68
C ASN A 77 14.65 14.01 2.22
N GLY A 78 14.23 12.99 1.48
CA GLY A 78 15.05 11.83 1.13
C GLY A 78 14.39 10.49 1.45
N ASP A 79 13.42 10.48 2.37
CA ASP A 79 12.69 9.27 2.74
C ASP A 79 11.74 8.81 1.62
N ILE A 80 11.46 7.51 1.62
CA ILE A 80 10.34 6.92 0.89
C ILE A 80 9.31 6.44 1.89
N LEU A 81 8.03 6.58 1.56
CA LEU A 81 6.94 6.21 2.44
C LEU A 81 5.90 5.41 1.68
N SER A 82 5.70 4.15 2.08
CA SER A 82 4.53 3.42 1.63
C SER A 82 3.34 3.70 2.54
N LEU A 83 2.20 3.95 1.92
CA LEU A 83 0.90 4.11 2.56
C LEU A 83 0.04 2.93 2.16
N ASP A 84 -0.49 2.22 3.14
CA ASP A 84 -1.29 1.01 2.94
C ASP A 84 -2.66 1.19 3.63
N ILE A 85 -3.70 1.21 2.80
CA ILE A 85 -5.05 1.63 3.14
C ILE A 85 -6.03 0.50 2.84
N SER A 86 -6.66 0.00 3.91
CA SER A 86 -7.78 -0.93 3.81
C SER A 86 -9.06 -0.33 4.41
N ILE A 87 -10.04 -0.01 3.57
CA ILE A 87 -11.32 0.56 4.01
C ILE A 87 -12.46 -0.44 3.91
N HIS A 88 -13.40 -0.33 4.83
CA HIS A 88 -14.66 -1.04 4.82
C HIS A 88 -15.81 -0.06 4.60
N GLN A 89 -16.67 -0.36 3.63
CA GLN A 89 -17.90 0.39 3.38
C GLN A 89 -19.06 -0.56 3.10
N GLY A 90 -20.10 -0.48 3.93
CA GLY A 90 -21.24 -1.39 3.87
C GLY A 90 -20.84 -2.79 4.32
N PHE A 91 -20.70 -3.72 3.37
CA PHE A 91 -20.26 -5.10 3.60
C PHE A 91 -18.93 -5.44 2.93
N TYR A 92 -18.37 -4.51 2.16
CA TYR A 92 -17.23 -4.79 1.29
C TYR A 92 -15.99 -4.07 1.76
N LEU A 93 -14.85 -4.70 1.54
CA LEU A 93 -13.54 -4.17 1.79
C LEU A 93 -12.84 -3.79 0.49
N ALA A 94 -12.01 -2.75 0.56
CA ALA A 94 -11.02 -2.44 -0.46
C ALA A 94 -9.68 -2.30 0.22
N ASP A 95 -8.63 -2.66 -0.51
CA ASP A 95 -7.27 -2.63 -0.03
C ASP A 95 -6.34 -2.18 -1.16
N LEU A 96 -5.45 -1.25 -0.85
CA LEU A 96 -4.43 -0.77 -1.77
C LEU A 96 -3.27 -0.12 -1.04
N LYS A 97 -2.09 -0.21 -1.66
CA LYS A 97 -0.85 0.37 -1.17
C LYS A 97 -0.10 1.06 -2.29
N GLU A 98 0.49 2.22 -2.00
CA GLU A 98 1.46 2.87 -2.89
C GLU A 98 2.63 3.44 -2.10
N THR A 99 3.77 3.59 -2.78
CA THR A 99 4.99 4.19 -2.23
C THR A 99 5.20 5.57 -2.82
N TYR A 100 5.43 6.56 -1.95
CA TYR A 100 5.61 7.96 -2.30
C TYR A 100 7.02 8.45 -1.91
N TYR A 101 7.52 9.41 -2.68
CA TYR A 101 8.77 10.10 -2.40
C TYR A 101 8.51 11.25 -1.41
N VAL A 102 9.30 11.36 -0.35
CA VAL A 102 9.21 12.48 0.60
C VAL A 102 10.24 13.55 0.22
N GLY A 103 9.75 14.58 -0.46
CA GLY A 103 10.56 15.71 -0.92
C GLY A 103 11.44 15.39 -2.14
N ASP A 104 12.12 16.41 -2.66
CA ASP A 104 12.85 16.31 -3.93
C ASP A 104 14.08 15.40 -3.86
N LYS A 105 14.73 15.28 -2.69
CA LYS A 105 15.91 14.41 -2.54
C LYS A 105 15.54 12.94 -2.71
N ALA A 106 14.36 12.54 -2.25
CA ALA A 106 13.89 11.16 -2.38
C ALA A 106 13.69 10.79 -3.85
N LYS A 107 13.16 11.73 -4.65
CA LYS A 107 12.95 11.56 -6.09
C LYS A 107 14.24 11.62 -6.90
N ALA A 108 15.21 12.42 -6.46
CA ALA A 108 16.51 12.55 -7.11
C ALA A 108 17.45 11.36 -6.86
N ALA A 109 17.19 10.55 -5.82
CA ALA A 109 18.01 9.39 -5.49
C ALA A 109 17.79 8.25 -6.52
N PRO A 110 18.84 7.83 -7.28
CA PRO A 110 18.69 6.79 -8.30
C PRO A 110 18.21 5.44 -7.74
N GLU A 111 18.63 5.10 -6.53
CA GLU A 111 18.24 3.87 -5.84
C GLU A 111 16.73 3.84 -5.52
N ASN A 112 16.19 4.95 -4.99
CA ASN A 112 14.75 5.07 -4.71
C ASN A 112 13.93 5.04 -6.00
N LEU A 113 14.41 5.72 -7.04
CA LEU A 113 13.77 5.71 -8.35
C LEU A 113 13.73 4.28 -8.93
N ARG A 114 14.87 3.58 -8.88
CA ARG A 114 14.98 2.19 -9.33
C ARG A 114 14.04 1.27 -8.57
N LEU A 115 14.03 1.34 -7.25
CA LEU A 115 13.21 0.48 -6.39
C LEU A 115 11.72 0.71 -6.64
N ILE A 116 11.23 1.93 -6.48
CA ILE A 116 9.81 2.25 -6.57
C ILE A 116 9.27 2.00 -7.98
N GLU A 117 9.99 2.41 -9.01
CA GLU A 117 9.54 2.22 -10.39
C GLU A 117 9.58 0.74 -10.79
N MET A 118 10.57 -0.03 -10.31
CA MET A 118 10.60 -1.47 -10.55
C MET A 118 9.43 -2.17 -9.86
N THR A 119 9.16 -1.88 -8.58
CA THR A 119 8.00 -2.43 -7.86
C THR A 119 6.69 -2.13 -8.58
N ARG A 120 6.51 -0.90 -9.08
CA ARG A 120 5.34 -0.49 -9.86
C ARG A 120 5.20 -1.25 -11.17
N GLN A 121 6.32 -1.45 -11.88
CA GLN A 121 6.37 -2.21 -13.12
C GLN A 121 6.09 -3.70 -12.91
N CYS A 122 6.62 -4.31 -11.85
CA CYS A 122 6.32 -5.70 -11.47
C CYS A 122 4.82 -5.89 -11.22
N LEU A 123 4.20 -5.01 -10.41
CA LEU A 123 2.75 -5.06 -10.16
C LEU A 123 1.96 -4.95 -11.46
N LYS A 124 2.31 -3.98 -12.32
CA LYS A 124 1.63 -3.79 -13.61
C LYS A 124 1.74 -5.02 -14.51
N ALA A 125 2.94 -5.61 -14.64
CA ALA A 125 3.15 -6.80 -15.46
C ALA A 125 2.36 -8.01 -14.94
N ALA A 126 2.31 -8.22 -13.62
CA ALA A 126 1.48 -9.27 -13.03
C ALA A 126 -0.01 -9.05 -13.28
N MET A 127 -0.49 -7.80 -13.22
CA MET A 127 -1.89 -7.46 -13.53
C MET A 127 -2.26 -7.71 -15.00
N GLU A 128 -1.34 -7.46 -15.94
CA GLU A 128 -1.58 -7.61 -17.38
C GLU A 128 -1.80 -9.08 -17.81
N ILE A 129 -1.27 -10.04 -17.06
CA ILE A 129 -1.43 -11.47 -17.38
C ILE A 129 -2.67 -12.09 -16.73
N VAL A 130 -3.37 -11.39 -15.83
CA VAL A 130 -4.54 -11.91 -15.11
C VAL A 130 -5.65 -12.27 -16.10
N ARG A 131 -5.96 -13.57 -16.19
CA ARG A 131 -7.02 -14.10 -17.05
C ARG A 131 -7.54 -15.45 -16.54
N PRO A 132 -8.77 -15.86 -16.90
CA PRO A 132 -9.31 -17.16 -16.53
C PRO A 132 -8.38 -18.31 -16.96
N GLY A 133 -8.19 -19.29 -16.08
CA GLY A 133 -7.37 -20.48 -16.33
C GLY A 133 -5.87 -20.30 -16.09
N LEU A 134 -5.38 -19.10 -15.77
CA LEU A 134 -3.98 -18.90 -15.40
C LEU A 134 -3.72 -19.35 -13.95
N PRO A 135 -2.70 -20.18 -13.67
CA PRO A 135 -2.31 -20.51 -12.31
C PRO A 135 -1.79 -19.31 -11.53
N ILE A 136 -2.14 -19.22 -10.23
CA ILE A 136 -1.77 -18.09 -9.36
C ILE A 136 -0.24 -17.93 -9.22
N ARG A 137 0.51 -19.04 -9.23
CA ARG A 137 1.97 -19.03 -9.10
C ARG A 137 2.70 -18.26 -10.21
N GLU A 138 2.06 -18.10 -11.37
CA GLU A 138 2.66 -17.43 -12.53
C GLU A 138 2.86 -15.93 -12.26
N PHE A 139 2.05 -15.33 -11.38
CA PHE A 139 2.22 -13.94 -10.97
C PHE A 139 3.58 -13.72 -10.30
N GLY A 140 3.95 -14.61 -9.37
CA GLY A 140 5.23 -14.50 -8.67
C GLY A 140 6.43 -14.75 -9.58
N GLU A 141 6.33 -15.70 -10.51
CA GLU A 141 7.39 -15.96 -11.49
C GLU A 141 7.70 -14.73 -12.36
N VAL A 142 6.67 -13.97 -12.76
CA VAL A 142 6.84 -12.72 -13.51
C VAL A 142 7.48 -11.63 -12.64
N ILE A 143 6.99 -11.46 -11.41
CA ILE A 143 7.49 -10.43 -10.49
C ILE A 143 8.95 -10.69 -10.11
N GLU A 144 9.31 -11.91 -9.73
CA GLU A 144 10.65 -12.29 -9.31
C GLU A 144 11.67 -12.15 -10.44
N LYS A 145 11.32 -12.59 -11.66
CA LYS A 145 12.16 -12.43 -12.84
C LYS A 145 12.47 -10.96 -13.14
N MET A 146 11.46 -10.09 -13.07
CA MET A 146 11.62 -8.66 -13.32
C MET A 146 12.43 -7.96 -12.23
N ALA A 147 12.13 -8.25 -10.95
CA ALA A 147 12.83 -7.66 -9.81
C ALA A 147 14.32 -8.05 -9.81
N THR A 148 14.62 -9.34 -9.98
CA THR A 148 15.99 -9.88 -9.98
C THR A 148 16.83 -9.31 -11.12
N ALA A 149 16.23 -9.14 -12.30
CA ALA A 149 16.91 -8.55 -13.46
C ALA A 149 17.39 -7.10 -13.23
N ARG A 150 16.83 -6.39 -12.24
CA ARG A 150 17.26 -5.03 -11.85
C ARG A 150 17.99 -4.97 -10.52
N GLY A 151 18.38 -6.12 -9.97
CA GLY A 151 19.11 -6.22 -8.71
C GLY A 151 18.26 -5.96 -7.46
N CYS A 152 16.94 -6.12 -7.56
CA CYS A 152 16.02 -6.12 -6.42
C CYS A 152 15.73 -7.56 -5.98
N SER A 153 15.33 -7.75 -4.72
CA SER A 153 14.83 -9.03 -4.20
C SER A 153 13.33 -8.95 -3.89
N VAL A 154 12.67 -10.11 -3.84
CA VAL A 154 11.25 -10.24 -3.52
C VAL A 154 11.09 -10.78 -2.10
N VAL A 155 10.17 -10.18 -1.34
CA VAL A 155 9.87 -10.61 0.03
C VAL A 155 8.98 -11.85 -0.01
N SER A 156 9.48 -12.96 0.55
CA SER A 156 8.79 -14.26 0.57
C SER A 156 7.89 -14.49 1.78
N THR A 157 7.98 -13.65 2.82
CA THR A 157 7.24 -13.81 4.08
C THR A 157 5.78 -13.37 3.99
N TRP A 158 5.45 -12.54 2.99
CA TRP A 158 4.11 -11.98 2.78
C TRP A 158 3.61 -12.34 1.38
N CYS A 159 2.30 -12.43 1.22
CA CYS A 159 1.64 -12.73 -0.06
C CYS A 159 0.40 -11.85 -0.22
N GLY A 160 -0.07 -11.69 -1.45
CA GLY A 160 -1.40 -11.17 -1.73
C GLY A 160 -2.48 -12.15 -1.29
N HIS A 161 -3.73 -11.68 -1.30
CA HIS A 161 -4.88 -12.45 -0.83
C HIS A 161 -6.13 -12.12 -1.64
N GLY A 162 -7.14 -12.99 -1.54
CA GLY A 162 -8.50 -12.61 -1.93
C GLY A 162 -9.01 -11.48 -1.03
N ILE A 163 -9.95 -10.69 -1.54
CA ILE A 163 -10.64 -9.65 -0.74
C ILE A 163 -12.08 -9.50 -1.20
N ASN A 164 -13.02 -9.47 -0.26
CA ASN A 164 -14.43 -9.30 -0.55
C ASN A 164 -15.19 -8.70 0.64
N THR A 165 -16.08 -9.47 1.27
CA THR A 165 -16.67 -9.18 2.56
C THR A 165 -15.78 -9.62 3.73
N ASN A 166 -14.79 -10.45 3.44
CA ASN A 166 -13.71 -10.83 4.35
C ASN A 166 -12.41 -10.13 3.94
N SER A 167 -11.57 -9.76 4.90
CA SER A 167 -10.31 -9.03 4.65
C SER A 167 -9.24 -9.87 3.97
N HIS A 168 -9.05 -11.13 4.39
CA HIS A 168 -8.00 -12.02 3.87
C HIS A 168 -8.51 -13.44 3.58
N PRO A 169 -9.58 -13.62 2.77
CA PRO A 169 -9.96 -14.94 2.28
C PRO A 169 -8.92 -15.49 1.29
N THR A 170 -8.99 -16.79 1.04
CA THR A 170 -8.28 -17.43 -0.06
C THR A 170 -8.65 -16.80 -1.41
N PRO A 171 -7.77 -16.88 -2.42
CA PRO A 171 -6.48 -17.57 -2.44
C PRO A 171 -5.33 -16.77 -1.84
N TRP A 172 -4.25 -17.45 -1.46
CA TRP A 172 -2.96 -16.83 -1.16
C TRP A 172 -2.16 -16.68 -2.44
N ILE A 173 -1.59 -15.49 -2.67
CA ILE A 173 -0.99 -15.11 -3.95
C ILE A 173 0.48 -14.71 -3.70
N PRO A 174 1.44 -15.65 -3.83
CA PRO A 174 2.87 -15.33 -3.72
C PRO A 174 3.32 -14.32 -4.78
N HIS A 175 4.35 -13.55 -4.44
CA HIS A 175 5.00 -12.57 -5.30
C HIS A 175 6.30 -13.10 -5.89
#